data_AF-A0AAU8SHP2-F1
#
_entry.id   AF-A0AAU8SHP2-F1
#
_cell.length_a   1.000
_cell.length_b   1.000
_cell.length_c   1.000
_cell.angle_alpha   90.00
_cell.angle_beta   90.00
_cell.angle_gamma   90.00
#
_symmetry.space_group_name_H-M   'P 1'
#
loop_
_entity.id
_entity.type
_entity.pdbx_description
1 polymer ?
#
loop_
_entity_poly.entity_id
_entity_poly.type
_entity_poly.pdbx_seq_one_letter_code
_entity_poly.pdbx_strand_id
1 'polypeptide(L)'
;MLRLPLEVRDLFVEWLAVHYPDKQRHVLSLIEQVRDGNLNDSTFGQRMRGTGILAELIQKRFSMACRRLALNTHRRQLRTDLFHQVQEKTQLSLF
;
A
#
# COMPACT_ATOMS: atom_id res chain seq x y z
N MET A 1 4.19 0.97 -0.43
CA MET A 1 3.96 2.15 -1.29
C MET A 1 2.66 2.83 -0.89
N LEU A 2 2.58 4.16 -0.91
CA LEU A 2 1.34 4.90 -0.59
C LEU A 2 0.22 4.45 -1.53
N ARG A 3 -1.01 4.24 -1.02
CA ARG A 3 -2.17 3.81 -1.81
C ARG A 3 -3.29 4.84 -1.70
N LEU A 4 -3.77 5.32 -2.85
CA LEU A 4 -4.87 6.27 -2.97
C LEU A 4 -5.97 5.65 -3.86
N PRO A 5 -6.79 4.73 -3.32
CA PRO A 5 -7.85 4.09 -4.10
C PRO A 5 -9.04 5.04 -4.33
N LEU A 6 -9.56 5.07 -5.55
CA LEU A 6 -10.83 5.74 -5.89
C LEU A 6 -10.89 7.18 -5.34
N GLU A 7 -11.97 7.51 -4.63
CA GLU A 7 -12.29 8.81 -4.04
C GLU A 7 -11.25 9.29 -3.02
N VAL A 8 -10.46 8.38 -2.42
CA VAL A 8 -9.41 8.74 -1.45
C VAL A 8 -8.33 9.60 -2.11
N ARG A 9 -8.12 9.47 -3.43
CA ARG A 9 -7.19 10.31 -4.17
C ARG A 9 -7.63 11.77 -4.12
N ASP A 10 -8.88 12.05 -4.43
CA ASP A 10 -9.36 13.42 -4.59
C ASP A 10 -9.43 14.11 -3.22
N LEU A 11 -9.88 13.38 -2.18
CA LEU A 11 -9.80 13.82 -0.78
C LEU A 11 -8.36 14.14 -0.35
N PHE A 12 -7.39 13.30 -0.72
CA PHE A 12 -6.00 13.54 -0.39
C PHE A 12 -5.44 14.78 -1.10
N VAL A 13 -5.81 14.98 -2.37
CA VAL A 13 -5.41 16.17 -3.14
C VAL A 13 -5.98 17.44 -2.53
N GLU A 14 -7.27 17.46 -2.19
CA GLU A 14 -7.92 18.60 -1.53
C GLU A 14 -7.28 18.89 -0.17
N TRP A 15 -7.09 17.85 0.64
CA TRP A 15 -6.44 17.98 1.94
C TRP A 15 -5.03 18.58 1.81
N LEU A 16 -4.28 18.14 0.80
CA LEU A 16 -2.94 18.64 0.53
C LEU A 16 -2.96 20.09 0.06
N ALA A 17 -3.95 20.49 -0.73
CA ALA A 17 -4.14 21.88 -1.15
C ALA A 17 -4.46 22.80 0.05
N VAL A 18 -5.25 22.32 1.01
CA VAL A 18 -5.63 23.08 2.20
C VAL A 18 -4.46 23.24 3.18
N HIS A 19 -3.74 22.16 3.47
CA HIS A 19 -2.73 22.17 4.53
C HIS A 19 -1.29 22.41 4.06
N TYR A 20 -0.98 22.08 2.80
CA TYR A 20 0.39 22.14 2.25
C TYR A 20 0.41 22.60 0.78
N PRO A 21 -0.19 23.77 0.44
CA PRO A 21 -0.34 24.23 -0.94
C PRO A 21 0.99 24.28 -1.70
N ASP A 22 2.05 24.80 -1.07
CA ASP A 22 3.38 24.92 -1.70
C ASP A 22 4.02 23.57 -2.05
N LYS A 23 3.64 22.50 -1.35
CA LYS A 23 4.19 21.15 -1.54
C LYS A 23 3.31 20.28 -2.42
N GLN A 24 2.07 20.70 -2.68
CA GLN A 24 1.06 19.90 -3.36
C GLN A 24 1.58 19.35 -4.68
N ARG A 25 2.05 20.24 -5.57
CA ARG A 25 2.55 19.87 -6.89
C ARG A 25 3.73 18.90 -6.83
N HIS A 26 4.65 19.13 -5.90
CA HIS A 26 5.83 18.28 -5.74
C HIS A 26 5.45 16.87 -5.27
N VAL A 27 4.60 16.77 -4.25
CA VAL A 27 4.14 15.48 -3.71
C VAL A 27 3.37 14.68 -4.76
N LEU A 28 2.47 15.33 -5.52
CA LEU A 28 1.71 14.65 -6.58
C LEU A 28 2.63 14.14 -7.69
N SER A 29 3.61 14.94 -8.12
CA SER A 29 4.60 14.51 -9.12
C SER A 29 5.39 13.29 -8.67
N LEU A 30 5.80 13.22 -7.39
CA LEU A 30 6.49 12.04 -6.84
C LEU A 30 5.58 10.80 -6.82
N ILE A 31 4.29 10.98 -6.52
CA ILE A 31 3.32 9.87 -6.51
C ILE A 31 3.13 9.31 -7.92
N GLU A 32 3.04 10.17 -8.94
CA GLU A 32 2.91 9.79 -10.35
C GLU A 32 4.16 9.03 -10.85
N GLN A 33 5.36 9.52 -10.52
CA GLN A 33 6.63 8.90 -10.91
C GLN A 33 6.77 7.46 -10.38
N VAL A 34 6.21 7.16 -9.21
CA VAL A 34 6.33 5.83 -8.59
C VAL A 34 5.27 4.83 -9.10
N ARG A 35 4.39 5.26 -10.00
CA ARG A 35 3.35 4.41 -10.57
C ARG A 35 3.38 4.36 -12.10
N ASP A 36 4.54 4.63 -12.71
CA ASP A 36 4.67 4.74 -14.18
C ASP A 36 3.60 5.63 -14.82
N GLY A 37 3.25 6.74 -14.16
CA GLY A 37 2.22 7.67 -14.64
C GLY A 37 0.77 7.19 -14.47
N ASN A 38 0.53 5.98 -13.97
CA ASN A 38 -0.81 5.47 -13.70
C ASN A 38 -1.22 5.67 -12.23
N LEU A 39 -2.30 6.40 -11.98
CA LEU A 39 -2.72 6.71 -10.61
C LEU A 39 -3.31 5.50 -9.85
N ASN A 40 -3.66 4.41 -10.54
CA ASN A 40 -4.19 3.19 -9.95
C ASN A 40 -3.92 1.97 -10.85
N ASP A 41 -3.34 0.91 -10.28
CA ASP A 41 -3.28 -0.41 -10.90
C ASP A 41 -3.88 -1.42 -9.90
N SER A 42 -4.98 -2.05 -10.29
CA SER A 42 -5.68 -3.06 -9.49
C SER A 42 -5.03 -4.44 -9.55
N THR A 43 -4.03 -4.64 -10.41
CA THR A 43 -3.37 -5.93 -10.61
C THR A 43 -2.72 -6.42 -9.32
N PHE A 44 -3.10 -7.63 -8.90
CA PHE A 44 -2.54 -8.26 -7.71
C PHE A 44 -1.03 -8.47 -7.88
N GLY A 45 -0.24 -8.11 -6.87
CA GLY A 45 1.23 -8.12 -6.94
C GLY A 45 1.84 -6.78 -7.38
N GLN A 46 1.25 -6.10 -8.36
CA GLN A 46 1.70 -4.78 -8.81
C GLN A 46 1.21 -3.66 -7.88
N ARG A 47 -0.04 -3.74 -7.41
CA ARG A 47 -0.65 -2.75 -6.50
C ARG A 47 0.10 -2.46 -5.19
N MET A 48 1.05 -3.32 -4.79
CA MET A 48 1.84 -3.19 -3.56
C MET A 48 3.29 -2.77 -3.80
N ARG A 49 3.76 -2.81 -5.05
CA ARG A 49 5.12 -2.41 -5.45
C ARG A 49 5.05 -1.10 -6.22
N GLY A 50 5.86 -0.13 -5.82
CA GLY A 50 6.09 1.05 -6.66
C GLY A 50 7.04 0.67 -7.80
N THR A 51 6.93 1.37 -8.92
CA THR A 51 7.87 1.27 -10.04
C THR A 51 8.76 2.51 -10.11
N GLY A 52 9.83 2.43 -10.92
CA GLY A 52 10.75 3.53 -11.11
C GLY A 52 11.77 3.77 -9.99
N ILE A 53 12.67 4.74 -10.24
CA ILE A 53 13.88 5.01 -9.45
C ILE A 53 13.55 5.37 -7.99
N LEU A 54 12.49 6.16 -7.78
CA LEU A 54 12.10 6.57 -6.43
C LEU A 54 11.61 5.39 -5.59
N ALA A 55 10.88 4.44 -6.18
CA ALA A 55 10.47 3.21 -5.50
C ALA A 55 11.69 2.39 -5.09
N GLU A 56 12.66 2.24 -5.99
CA GLU A 56 13.90 1.53 -5.72
C GLU A 56 14.70 2.19 -4.59
N LEU A 57 14.77 3.52 -4.58
CA LEU A 57 15.45 4.27 -3.53
C LEU A 57 14.79 4.04 -2.16
N ILE A 58 13.46 4.12 -2.10
CA ILE A 58 12.69 3.83 -0.87
C ILE A 58 12.93 2.39 -0.42
N GLN A 59 12.89 1.44 -1.34
CA GLN A 59 13.13 0.02 -1.05
C GLN A 59 14.54 -0.19 -0.49
N LYS A 60 15.57 0.40 -1.10
CA LYS A 60 16.97 0.31 -0.63
C LYS A 60 17.11 0.90 0.77
N ARG A 61 16.56 2.10 1.01
CA ARG A 61 16.59 2.76 2.32
C ARG A 61 15.91 1.91 3.39
N PHE A 62 14.74 1.34 3.08
CA PHE A 62 14.02 0.46 4.00
C PHE A 62 14.82 -0.80 4.33
N SER A 63 15.34 -1.51 3.31
CA SER A 63 16.18 -2.70 3.50
C SER A 63 17.41 -2.42 4.35
N MET A 64 18.09 -1.28 4.13
CA MET A 64 19.25 -0.88 4.92
C MET A 64 18.87 -0.59 6.38
N ALA A 65 17.75 0.11 6.61
CA ALA A 65 17.26 0.39 7.96
C ALA A 65 16.91 -0.91 8.70
N CYS A 66 16.21 -1.85 8.05
CA CYS A 66 15.91 -3.16 8.62
C CYS A 66 17.18 -3.93 8.98
N ARG A 67 18.18 -3.94 8.08
CA ARG A 67 19.47 -4.62 8.35
C ARG A 67 20.19 -4.00 9.54
N ARG A 68 20.23 -2.67 9.63
CA ARG A 68 20.88 -1.95 10.73
C ARG A 68 20.21 -2.18 12.08
N LEU A 69 18.88 -2.30 12.09
CA LEU A 69 18.07 -2.44 13.31
C LEU A 69 17.69 -3.91 13.62
N ALA A 70 18.24 -4.88 12.89
CA ALA A 70 17.89 -6.30 13.01
C ALA A 70 16.38 -6.59 12.90
N LEU A 71 15.66 -5.81 12.08
CA LEU A 71 14.24 -5.99 11.81
C LEU A 71 14.03 -6.90 10.60
N ASN A 72 12.83 -7.49 10.49
CA ASN A 72 12.40 -8.29 9.35
C ASN A 72 13.34 -9.48 9.03
N THR A 73 14.02 -10.01 10.04
CA THR A 73 15.01 -11.10 9.95
C THR A 73 14.38 -12.48 9.81
N HIS A 74 13.15 -12.65 10.31
CA HIS A 74 12.43 -13.92 10.28
C HIS A 74 11.02 -13.72 9.72
N ARG A 75 10.65 -14.52 8.72
CA ARG A 75 9.24 -14.72 8.38
C ARG A 75 8.67 -15.77 9.32
N ARG A 76 7.69 -15.39 10.13
CA ARG A 76 6.92 -16.35 10.93
C ARG A 76 6.09 -17.21 9.99
N GLN A 77 6.16 -18.53 10.15
CA GLN A 77 5.18 -19.41 9.52
C GLN A 77 3.84 -19.19 10.21
N LEU A 78 2.81 -18.91 9.42
CA LEU A 78 1.45 -18.76 9.93
C LEU A 78 0.83 -20.14 10.06
N ARG A 79 0.15 -20.39 11.17
CA ARG A 79 -0.65 -21.59 11.38
C ARG A 79 -1.85 -21.57 10.44
N THR A 80 -1.88 -22.49 9.49
CA THR A 80 -3.01 -22.67 8.55
C THR A 80 -4.00 -23.72 9.03
N ASP A 81 -3.66 -24.46 10.08
CA ASP A 81 -4.48 -25.53 10.67
C ASP A 81 -5.71 -25.01 11.43
N LEU A 82 -5.71 -23.74 11.83
CA LEU A 82 -6.85 -23.07 12.45
C LEU A 82 -7.83 -22.46 11.43
N PHE A 83 -7.50 -22.51 10.13
CA PHE A 83 -8.38 -21.99 9.10
C PHE A 83 -9.53 -22.97 8.87
N HIS A 84 -10.75 -22.53 9.18
CA HIS A 84 -11.97 -23.27 8.89
C HIS A 84 -12.82 -22.47 7.91
N GLN A 85 -13.07 -23.03 6.72
CA GLN A 85 -14.00 -22.44 5.77
C GLN A 85 -15.42 -22.62 6.29
N VAL A 86 -16.11 -21.52 6.59
CA VAL A 86 -17.56 -21.56 6.87
C VAL A 86 -18.24 -21.96 5.56
N GLN A 87 -18.66 -23.22 5.46
CA GLN A 87 -19.50 -23.68 4.35
C GLN A 87 -20.89 -23.06 4.54
N GLU A 88 -21.35 -22.29 3.56
CA GLU A 88 -22.72 -21.77 3.54
C GLU A 88 -23.71 -22.93 3.62
N LYS A 89 -24.27 -23.12 4.81
CA LYS A 89 -25.69 -23.38 5.08
C LYS A 89 -25.89 -23.30 6.60
N THR A 90 -26.05 -22.09 7.09
CA THR A 90 -26.77 -21.86 8.34
C THR A 90 -27.24 -20.43 8.35
N GLN A 91 -28.28 -20.17 7.55
CA GLN A 91 -29.34 -19.30 8.06
C GLN A 91 -29.65 -19.82 9.47
N LEU A 92 -29.36 -19.02 10.50
CA LEU A 92 -29.73 -19.35 11.87
C LEU A 92 -31.22 -19.66 11.85
N SER A 93 -31.61 -20.88 12.24
CA SER A 93 -33.02 -21.20 12.43
C SER A 93 -33.54 -20.29 13.52
N LEU A 94 -34.36 -19.31 13.12
CA LEU A 94 -35.22 -18.54 14.01
C LEU A 94 -36.46 -19.39 14.31
N PHE A 95 -36.26 -20.59 14.84
CA PHE A 95 -37.23 -21.41 15.55
C PHE A 95 -36.48 -22.31 16.53
#